data_AF-A0A061SDB3-F1
#
_entry.id   AF-A0A061SDB3-F1
#
_cell.length_a   1.000
_cell.length_b   1.000
_cell.length_c   1.000
_cell.angle_alpha   90.00
_cell.angle_beta   90.00
_cell.angle_gamma   90.00
#
_symmetry.space_group_name_H-M   'P 1'
#
loop_
_entity.id
_entity.type
_entity.pdbx_description
1 polymer ?
#
loop_
_entity_poly.entity_id
_entity_poly.type
_entity_poly.pdbx_seq_one_letter_code
_entity_poly.pdbx_strand_id
1 'polypeptide(L)' 'TGETRIGLSYPVLCQSVSPGDRILLADGSITIEVVEISGPTELRGRALNSRRLGQRKNCNLPGVRVDLPVLTEK' A
#
# COMPACT_ATOMS: atom_id res chain seq x y z
N THR A 1 1.86 -14.58 -15.48
CA THR A 1 0.94 -14.62 -14.32
C THR A 1 1.75 -14.33 -13.07
N GLY A 2 1.90 -13.07 -12.71
CA GLY A 2 2.79 -12.65 -11.62
C GLY A 2 1.98 -12.03 -10.49
N GLU A 3 1.42 -12.85 -9.61
CA GLU A 3 0.84 -12.35 -8.36
C GLU A 3 1.99 -11.84 -7.48
N THR A 4 2.04 -10.52 -7.27
CA THR A 4 3.06 -9.90 -6.41
C THR A 4 2.42 -9.53 -5.08
N ARG A 5 2.82 -10.22 -4.01
CA ARG A 5 2.39 -9.91 -2.64
C ARG A 5 3.44 -9.01 -1.98
N ILE A 6 3.03 -7.84 -1.51
CA ILE A 6 3.90 -6.87 -0.85
C ILE A 6 3.49 -6.83 0.62
N GLY A 7 4.39 -7.27 1.49
CA GLY A 7 4.20 -7.12 2.94
C GLY A 7 4.44 -5.66 3.32
N LEU A 8 3.41 -5.00 3.87
CA LEU A 8 3.51 -3.66 4.43
C LEU A 8 3.45 -3.78 5.95
N SER A 9 4.31 -3.04 6.66
CA SER A 9 4.33 -3.00 8.13
C SER A 9 3.16 -2.22 8.74
N TYR A 10 2.11 -1.95 7.95
CA TYR A 10 0.94 -1.18 8.37
C TYR A 10 -0.29 -2.09 8.42
N PRO A 11 -0.63 -2.66 9.59
CA PRO A 11 -1.69 -3.66 9.72
C PRO A 11 -3.08 -3.09 9.47
N VAL A 12 -3.29 -1.79 9.70
CA VAL A 12 -4.56 -1.08 9.50
C VAL A 12 -4.67 -0.40 8.14
N LEU A 13 -3.84 -0.81 7.17
CA LEU A 13 -3.88 -0.31 5.80
C LEU A 13 -5.27 -0.44 5.19
N CYS A 14 -5.88 -1.63 5.26
CA CYS A 14 -7.19 -1.90 4.65
C CYS A 14 -8.34 -1.10 5.29
N GLN A 15 -8.15 -0.58 6.51
CA GLN A 15 -9.12 0.33 7.14
C GLN A 15 -8.89 1.80 6.74
N SER A 16 -7.64 2.13 6.42
CA SER A 16 -7.25 3.49 6.04
C SER A 16 -7.53 3.78 4.58
N VAL A 17 -7.35 2.78 3.71
CA VAL A 17 -7.57 2.90 2.25
C VAL A 17 -8.95 2.41 1.84
N SER A 18 -9.50 2.99 0.80
CA SER A 18 -10.76 2.55 0.17
C SER A 18 -10.54 2.12 -1.29
N PRO A 19 -11.47 1.35 -1.90
CA PRO A 19 -11.43 1.08 -3.32
C PRO A 19 -11.39 2.39 -4.13
N GLY A 20 -10.44 2.52 -5.05
CA GLY A 20 -10.15 3.75 -5.79
C GLY A 20 -8.99 4.58 -5.23
N ASP A 21 -8.51 4.28 -4.02
CA ASP A 21 -7.30 4.93 -3.49
C ASP A 21 -6.04 4.51 -4.23
N ARG A 22 -5.01 5.35 -4.13
CA ARG A 22 -3.71 5.13 -4.76
C ARG A 22 -2.63 4.93 -3.70
N ILE A 23 -1.89 3.84 -3.83
CA ILE A 23 -0.75 3.49 -3.02
C ILE A 23 0.52 3.75 -3.84
N LEU A 24 1.37 4.65 -3.35
CA LEU A 24 2.63 5.02 -3.98
C LEU A 24 3.78 4.31 -3.28
N LEU A 25 4.51 3.47 -3.99
CA LEU A 25 5.69 2.79 -3.49
C LEU A 25 6.96 3.39 -4.09
N ALA A 26 8.04 3.40 -3.30
CA ALA A 26 9.35 3.93 -3.70
C ALA A 26 9.26 5.39 -4.22
N ASP A 27 8.79 6.29 -3.35
CA ASP A 27 8.66 7.73 -3.65
C ASP A 27 7.71 8.04 -4.82
N GLY A 28 6.76 7.14 -5.10
CA GLY A 28 5.84 7.24 -6.23
C GLY A 28 6.36 6.61 -7.53
N SER A 29 7.49 5.91 -7.49
CA SER A 29 8.01 5.15 -8.64
C SER A 29 7.08 4.02 -9.09
N ILE A 30 6.29 3.46 -8.17
CA ILE A 30 5.26 2.47 -8.45
C ILE A 30 3.97 2.99 -7.87
N THR A 31 2.90 2.91 -8.65
CA THR A 31 1.56 3.30 -8.22
C THR A 31 0.68 2.07 -8.30
N ILE A 32 -0.04 1.80 -7.22
CA ILE A 32 -1.01 0.72 -7.12
C ILE A 32 -2.36 1.35 -6.81
N GLU A 33 -3.35 1.09 -7.64
CA GLU A 33 -4.72 1.50 -7.40
C GLU A 33 -5.46 0.38 -6.67
N VAL A 34 -6.10 0.67 -5.55
CA VAL A 34 -6.89 -0.31 -4.79
C VAL A 34 -8.14 -0.62 -5.60
N VAL A 35 -8.30 -1.88 -5.99
CA VAL A 35 -9.47 -2.34 -6.76
C VAL A 35 -10.55 -2.88 -5.82
N GLU A 36 -10.13 -3.68 -4.84
CA GLU A 36 -11.04 -4.34 -3.92
C GLU A 36 -10.33 -4.63 -2.61
N ILE A 37 -11.04 -4.55 -1.49
CA ILE A 37 -10.52 -4.95 -0.18
C ILE A 37 -11.02 -6.37 0.08
N SER A 38 -10.10 -7.33 0.05
CA SER A 38 -10.43 -8.76 0.15
C SER A 38 -10.62 -9.20 1.61
N GLY A 39 -10.19 -8.39 2.59
CA GLY A 39 -10.30 -8.68 4.00
C GLY A 39 -9.70 -7.56 4.88
N PRO A 40 -9.58 -7.79 6.20
CA PRO A 40 -9.06 -6.79 7.14
C PRO A 40 -7.56 -6.53 6.97
N THR A 41 -6.82 -7.47 6.37
CA THR A 41 -5.36 -7.40 6.20
C THR A 41 -4.89 -7.60 4.76
N GLU A 42 -5.80 -8.02 3.86
CA GLU A 42 -5.50 -8.23 2.45
C GLU A 42 -6.42 -7.39 1.57
N LEU A 43 -5.80 -6.66 0.63
CA LEU A 43 -6.50 -5.94 -0.42
C LEU A 43 -5.89 -6.30 -1.77
N ARG A 44 -6.73 -6.22 -2.80
CA ARG A 44 -6.35 -6.38 -4.19
C ARG A 44 -6.19 -5.00 -4.80
N GLY A 45 -4.98 -4.74 -5.28
CA GLY A 45 -4.66 -3.54 -6.04
C GLY A 45 -4.12 -3.88 -7.41
N ARG A 46 -4.35 -2.97 -8.36
CA ARG A 46 -3.78 -3.02 -9.70
C ARG A 46 -2.58 -2.08 -9.76
N ALA A 47 -1.40 -2.63 -10.03
CA ALA A 47 -0.24 -1.80 -10.34
C ALA A 47 -0.48 -1.04 -11.65
N LEU A 48 -0.53 0.28 -11.58
CA LEU A 48 -0.60 1.17 -12.73
C LEU A 48 0.78 1.36 -13.38
N ASN A 49 1.86 1.08 -12.63
CA ASN A 49 3.23 1.18 -13.11
C ASN A 49 4.04 -0.06 -12.74
N SER A 50 4.71 -0.64 -13.73
CA SER A 50 5.61 -1.78 -13.57
C SER A 50 7.05 -1.31 -13.52
N ARG A 51 7.56 -1.05 -12.31
CA ARG A 51 8.97 -0.72 -12.07
C ARG A 51 9.56 -1.71 -11.06
N ARG A 52 10.89 -1.84 -11.04
CA ARG A 52 11.57 -2.69 -10.07
C ARG A 52 11.43 -2.09 -8.66
N LEU A 53 10.71 -2.79 -7.78
CA LEU A 53 10.68 -2.49 -6.36
C LEU A 53 11.95 -3.06 -5.71
N GLY A 54 12.71 -2.21 -5.02
CA GLY A 54 13.83 -2.65 -4.17
C GLY A 54 13.36 -3.10 -2.78
N GLN A 55 14.27 -3.64 -1.97
CA GLN A 55 13.97 -3.92 -0.55
C GLN A 55 13.87 -2.62 0.27
N ARG A 56 13.04 -2.65 1.34
CA ARG A 56 12.83 -1.54 2.29
C ARG A 56 12.59 -0.19 1.64
N LYS A 57 11.64 -0.15 0.69
CA LYS A 57 11.19 1.09 0.07
C LYS A 57 10.04 1.72 0.85
N ASN A 58 9.99 3.04 0.78
CA ASN A 58 8.97 3.89 1.38
C ASN A 58 7.61 3.57 0.73
N CYS A 59 6.55 3.58 1.52
CA CYS A 59 5.17 3.53 1.05
C CYS A 59 4.52 4.86 1.42
N ASN A 60 3.81 5.46 0.47
CA ASN A 60 3.08 6.69 0.64
C ASN A 60 1.64 6.50 0.16
N LEU A 61 0.68 7.12 0.85
CA LEU A 61 -0.74 6.91 0.65
C LEU A 61 -1.44 8.27 0.48
N PRO A 62 -1.41 8.85 -0.74
CA PRO A 62 -2.10 10.10 -1.03
C PRO A 62 -3.62 9.93 -0.88
N GLY A 63 -4.26 10.80 -0.10
CA GLY A 63 -5.72 10.79 0.10
C GLY A 63 -6.20 9.94 1.27
N VAL A 64 -5.32 9.13 1.84
CA VAL A 64 -5.62 8.25 2.97
C VAL A 64 -5.23 8.93 4.27
N ARG A 65 -6.14 8.90 5.25
CA ARG A 65 -5.79 9.24 6.63
C ARG A 65 -5.01 8.09 7.21
N VAL A 66 -3.68 8.17 7.07
CA VAL A 66 -2.77 7.26 7.73
C VAL A 66 -2.80 7.61 9.22
N ASP A 67 -3.66 6.92 9.96
CA ASP A 67 -3.60 6.89 11.42
C ASP A 67 -2.46 5.94 11.78
N LEU A 68 -1.22 6.38 11.51
CA LEU A 68 -0.05 5.74 12.09
C LEU A 68 -0.12 6.08 13.58
N PRO A 69 -0.28 5.11 14.49
CA PRO A 69 -0.01 5.39 15.88
C PRO A 69 1.42 5.92 15.95
N VAL A 70 1.59 7.16 16.38
CA VAL A 70 2.85 7.91 16.42
C VAL A 70 3.89 7.26 17.37
N LEU A 71 3.58 6.10 17.97
CA LEU A 71 4.44 5.38 18.88
C LEU A 71 4.82 4.00 18.31
N THR A 72 5.86 3.98 17.48
CA THR A 72 6.82 2.88 17.58
C THR A 72 7.79 3.24 18.70
N GLU A 73 7.63 2.60 19.87
CA GLU A 73 8.73 2.50 20.84
C GLU A 73 9.92 1.83 20.16
N LYS A 74 11.10 2.41 20.42
CA LYS A 74 12.36 2.15 19.73
C LYS A 74 12.96 0.80 20.10
#